data_AF-A0A433T0K3-F1
#
_entry.id   AF-A0A433T0K3-F1
#
_cell.length_a   1.000
_cell.length_b   1.000
_cell.length_c   1.000
_cell.angle_alpha   90.00
_cell.angle_beta   90.00
_cell.angle_gamma   90.00
#
_symmetry.space_group_name_H-M   'P 1'
#
loop_
_entity.id
_entity.type
_entity.pdbx_description
1 polymer ?
#
loop_
_entity_poly.entity_id
_entity_poly.type
_entity_poly.pdbx_seq_one_letter_code
_entity_poly.pdbx_strand_id
1 'polypeptide(L)'
;VLFQVYSLLQTSQTCVLFQVYSLLQTSQTCVLFQVYSLLQTSQTFVLFQVYSLLQTSQTCVLFQVYSLLQTSQTCVLFQVSSLLQTSQTCVLFQVYSFLQTSQTCVLFQ
;
A
#
# COMPACT_ATOMS: atom_id res chain seq x y z
N VAL A 1 17.80 -1.12 -6.71
CA VAL A 1 17.10 -2.36 -6.35
C VAL A 1 17.79 -2.94 -5.13
N LEU A 2 17.06 -3.31 -4.07
CA LEU A 2 17.62 -4.05 -2.93
C LEU A 2 16.82 -5.35 -2.73
N PHE A 3 17.52 -6.43 -2.40
CA PHE A 3 16.91 -7.76 -2.33
C PHE A 3 16.41 -8.12 -0.95
N GLN A 4 17.24 -7.96 0.08
CA GLN A 4 16.89 -8.25 1.46
C GLN A 4 17.25 -7.06 2.34
N VAL A 5 16.25 -6.55 3.05
CA VAL A 5 16.35 -5.33 3.82
C VAL A 5 15.66 -5.57 5.16
N TYR A 6 16.44 -5.57 6.23
CA TYR A 6 15.88 -5.73 7.56
C TYR A 6 15.18 -4.44 8.03
N SER A 7 15.89 -3.32 7.89
CA SER A 7 15.34 -2.00 8.15
C SER A 7 15.92 -1.01 7.15
N LEU A 8 15.09 -0.11 6.65
CA LEU A 8 15.53 0.95 5.75
C LEU A 8 14.77 2.24 6.01
N LEU A 9 15.56 3.31 6.10
CA LEU A 9 15.08 4.68 6.03
C LEU A 9 15.59 5.26 4.70
N GLN A 10 14.68 5.63 3.80
CA GLN A 10 15.08 6.10 2.48
C GLN A 10 14.22 7.27 2.00
N THR A 11 14.89 8.22 1.34
CA THR A 11 14.26 9.20 0.46
C THR A 11 14.79 8.97 -0.95
N SER A 12 13.91 8.77 -1.92
CA SER A 12 14.32 8.44 -3.30
C SER A 12 13.24 8.77 -4.32
N GLN A 13 13.62 9.18 -5.53
CA GLN A 13 12.64 9.34 -6.60
C GLN A 13 11.99 8.01 -6.99
N THR A 14 12.81 6.98 -7.22
CA THR A 14 12.39 5.64 -7.66
C THR A 14 13.03 4.58 -6.77
N CYS A 15 12.27 3.53 -6.44
CA CYS A 15 12.79 2.40 -5.66
C CYS A 15 12.12 1.08 -6.05
N VAL A 16 12.88 -0.01 -5.95
CA VAL A 16 12.38 -1.38 -6.06
C VAL A 16 13.02 -2.23 -4.96
N LEU A 17 12.21 -2.81 -4.07
CA LEU A 17 12.66 -3.68 -2.97
C LEU A 17 11.89 -4.99 -2.95
N PHE A 18 12.57 -6.10 -2.68
CA PHE A 18 11.96 -7.43 -2.72
C PHE A 18 11.50 -7.93 -1.36
N GLN A 19 12.39 -8.02 -0.36
CA GLN A 19 12.06 -8.52 0.96
C GLN A 19 12.43 -7.48 2.01
N VAL A 20 11.42 -6.82 2.55
CA VAL A 20 11.60 -5.76 3.52
C VAL A 20 10.85 -6.08 4.80
N TYR A 21 11.58 -6.15 5.90
CA TYR A 21 10.94 -6.35 7.20
C TYR A 21 10.34 -5.04 7.72
N SER A 22 11.11 -3.96 7.71
CA SER A 22 10.69 -2.63 8.13
C SER A 22 11.15 -1.58 7.13
N LEU A 23 10.22 -0.75 6.64
CA LEU A 23 10.52 0.35 5.74
C LEU A 23 9.84 1.64 6.20
N LEU A 24 10.65 2.68 6.33
CA LEU A 24 10.21 4.06 6.44
C LEU A 24 10.69 4.80 5.20
N GLN A 25 9.77 5.19 4.30
CA GLN A 25 10.15 5.74 3.01
C GLN A 25 9.33 6.95 2.60
N THR A 26 10.03 7.92 1.99
CA THR A 26 9.40 8.96 1.17
C THR A 26 9.89 8.83 -0.27
N SER A 27 8.96 8.81 -1.24
CA SER A 27 9.34 8.55 -2.63
C SER A 27 8.34 9.06 -3.65
N GLN A 28 8.74 9.28 -4.89
CA GLN A 28 7.76 9.56 -5.94
C GLN A 28 7.12 8.26 -6.44
N THR A 29 7.94 7.25 -6.71
CA THR A 29 7.53 5.97 -7.29
C THR A 29 8.21 4.81 -6.57
N CYS A 30 7.47 3.77 -6.21
CA CYS A 30 8.02 2.58 -5.56
C CYS A 30 7.32 1.29 -5.98
N VAL A 31 8.10 0.22 -6.11
CA VAL A 31 7.59 -1.15 -6.27
C VAL A 31 8.16 -2.03 -5.18
N LEU A 32 7.30 -2.73 -4.45
CA LEU A 32 7.65 -3.48 -3.26
C LEU A 32 6.97 -4.85 -3.28
N PHE A 33 7.73 -5.93 -3.12
CA PHE A 33 7.19 -7.29 -3.30
C PHE A 33 6.69 -7.91 -2.00
N GLN A 34 7.53 -8.00 -0.98
CA GLN A 34 7.19 -8.59 0.31
C GLN A 34 7.58 -7.62 1.41
N VAL A 35 6.57 -7.07 2.08
CA VAL A 35 6.78 -6.10 3.16
C VAL A 35 6.05 -6.53 4.41
N TYR A 36 6.78 -6.67 5.52
CA TYR A 36 6.14 -6.98 6.79
C TYR A 36 5.51 -5.72 7.41
N SER A 37 6.28 -4.64 7.50
CA SER A 37 5.79 -3.34 7.97
C SER A 37 6.27 -2.19 7.10
N LEU A 38 5.32 -1.38 6.64
CA LEU A 38 5.57 -0.22 5.81
C LEU A 38 4.93 1.03 6.39
N LEU A 39 5.74 2.07 6.57
CA LEU A 39 5.28 3.44 6.72
C LEU A 39 5.80 4.27 5.55
N GLN A 40 4.89 4.72 4.68
CA GLN A 40 5.29 5.38 3.44
C GLN A 40 4.44 6.59 3.09
N THR A 41 5.11 7.61 2.58
CA THR A 41 4.48 8.69 1.80
C THR A 41 4.99 8.62 0.37
N SER A 42 4.08 8.54 -0.60
CA SER A 42 4.47 8.45 -2.01
C SER A 42 3.44 8.98 -2.99
N GLN A 43 3.86 9.42 -4.18
CA GLN A 43 2.89 9.79 -5.21
C GLN A 43 2.24 8.53 -5.80
N THR A 44 3.07 7.56 -6.17
CA THR A 44 2.67 6.32 -6.85
C THR A 44 3.39 5.14 -6.23
N PHE A 45 2.69 4.03 -6.03
CA PHE A 45 3.36 2.78 -5.64
C PHE A 45 2.54 1.53 -5.95
N VAL A 46 3.26 0.42 -6.03
CA VAL A 46 2.72 -0.93 -6.21
C VAL A 46 3.29 -1.84 -5.14
N LEU A 47 2.40 -2.54 -4.42
CA LEU A 47 2.75 -3.47 -3.35
C LEU A 47 2.10 -4.83 -3.59
N PHE A 48 2.91 -5.90 -3.59
CA PHE A 48 2.38 -7.24 -3.85
C PHE A 48 1.89 -7.93 -2.59
N GLN A 49 2.73 -8.05 -1.56
CA GLN A 49 2.38 -8.72 -0.31
C GLN A 49 2.76 -7.86 0.87
N VAL A 50 1.75 -7.51 1.69
CA VAL A 50 1.92 -6.66 2.84
C VAL A 50 1.20 -7.20 4.05
N TYR A 51 1.92 -7.32 5.16
CA TYR A 51 1.29 -7.66 6.42
C TYR A 51 0.67 -6.43 7.09
N SER A 52 1.43 -5.34 7.22
CA SER A 52 0.94 -4.08 7.78
C SER A 52 1.37 -2.87 6.96
N LEU A 53 0.39 -2.05 6.57
CA LEU A 53 0.61 -0.84 5.79
C LEU A 53 -0.03 0.38 6.47
N LEU A 54 0.78 1.41 6.72
CA LEU A 54 0.33 2.75 7.06
C LEU A 54 0.83 3.75 6.00
N GLN A 55 -0.08 4.39 5.28
CA GLN A 55 0.30 4.99 4.01
C GLN A 55 -0.51 6.24 3.64
N THR A 56 0.16 7.20 3.01
CA THR A 56 -0.47 8.35 2.33
C THR A 56 0.01 8.47 0.88
N SER A 57 -0.90 8.42 -0.09
CA SER A 57 -0.55 8.49 -1.52
C SER A 57 -1.51 9.28 -2.40
N GLN A 58 -1.07 9.61 -3.62
CA GLN A 58 -2.03 9.96 -4.68
C GLN A 58 -2.63 8.71 -5.31
N THR A 59 -1.79 7.75 -5.68
CA THR A 59 -2.18 6.52 -6.39
C THR A 59 -1.53 5.29 -5.76
N CYS A 60 -2.30 4.22 -5.62
CA CYS A 60 -1.78 2.93 -5.16
C CYS A 60 -2.42 1.73 -5.87
N VAL A 61 -1.65 0.65 -5.95
CA VAL A 61 -2.15 -0.69 -6.27
C VAL A 61 -1.59 -1.69 -5.25
N LEU A 62 -2.48 -2.36 -4.51
CA LEU A 62 -2.12 -3.38 -3.51
C LEU A 62 -2.73 -4.72 -3.88
N PHE A 63 -1.97 -5.81 -3.82
CA PHE A 63 -2.46 -7.14 -4.24
C PHE A 63 -2.88 -8.08 -3.12
N GLN A 64 -2.13 -8.13 -2.03
CA GLN A 64 -2.43 -8.97 -0.87
C GLN A 64 -2.07 -8.21 0.38
N VAL A 65 -3.08 -7.79 1.14
CA VAL A 65 -2.87 -6.96 2.33
C VAL A 65 -3.62 -7.54 3.51
N TYR A 66 -2.89 -7.83 4.57
CA TYR A 66 -3.51 -8.31 5.80
C TYR A 66 -4.16 -7.15 6.57
N SER A 67 -3.42 -6.06 6.79
CA SER A 67 -3.95 -4.86 7.45
C SER A 67 -3.54 -3.58 6.71
N LEU A 68 -4.54 -2.77 6.36
CA LEU A 68 -4.36 -1.50 5.66
C LEU A 68 -4.96 -0.34 6.44
N LEU A 69 -4.12 0.67 6.73
CA LEU A 69 -4.54 2.01 7.10
C LEU A 69 -4.02 3.01 6.05
N GLN A 70 -4.93 3.54 5.23
CA GLN A 70 -4.53 4.35 4.08
C GLN A 70 -5.36 5.63 3.91
N THR A 71 -4.68 6.69 3.46
CA THR A 71 -5.32 7.82 2.79
C THR A 71 -4.81 7.95 1.35
N SER A 72 -5.70 8.02 0.37
CA SER A 72 -5.28 8.23 -1.03
C SER A 72 -6.28 8.95 -1.92
N GLN A 73 -5.85 9.48 -3.06
CA GLN A 73 -6.83 9.96 -4.05
C GLN A 73 -7.46 8.78 -4.80
N THR A 74 -6.62 7.85 -5.26
CA THR A 74 -7.01 6.69 -6.05
C THR A 74 -6.36 5.44 -5.49
N CYS A 75 -7.11 4.34 -5.42
CA CYS A 75 -6.58 3.04 -4.99
C CYS A 75 -7.25 1.89 -5.74
N VAL A 76 -6.46 0.86 -6.02
CA VAL A 76 -6.95 -0.46 -6.40
C VAL A 76 -6.41 -1.47 -5.41
N LEU A 77 -7.31 -2.19 -4.75
CA LEU A 77 -6.99 -3.16 -3.71
C LEU A 77 -7.52 -4.54 -4.11
N PHE A 78 -6.63 -5.53 -4.10
CA PHE A 78 -6.98 -6.93 -4.20
C PHE A 78 -6.71 -7.61 -2.85
N GLN A 79 -7.57 -8.57 -2.49
CA GLN A 79 -7.42 -9.46 -1.34
C GLN A 79 -6.98 -8.74 -0.06
N VAL A 80 -7.94 -8.09 0.59
CA VAL A 80 -7.69 -7.36 1.84
C VAL A 80 -8.44 -7.99 3.00
N SER A 81 -7.71 -8.39 4.05
CA SER A 81 -8.35 -8.95 5.24
C SER A 81 -9.00 -7.86 6.10
N SER A 82 -8.27 -6.76 6.34
CA SER A 82 -8.71 -5.62 7.14
C SER A 82 -8.34 -4.31 6.47
N LEU A 83 -9.36 -3.49 6.20
CA LEU A 83 -9.24 -2.21 5.51
C LEU A 83 -9.81 -1.06 6.36
N LEU A 84 -8.98 -0.07 6.66
CA LEU A 84 -9.41 1.25 7.13
C LEU A 84 -8.89 2.31 6.17
N GLN A 85 -9.78 2.90 5.38
CA GLN A 85 -9.36 3.77 4.28
C GLN A 85 -10.19 5.05 4.14
N THR A 86 -9.50 6.12 3.75
CA THR A 86 -10.12 7.30 3.15
C THR A 86 -9.61 7.50 1.72
N SER A 87 -10.52 7.64 0.74
CA SER A 87 -10.10 7.94 -0.63
C SER A 87 -11.10 8.75 -1.46
N GLN A 88 -10.69 9.32 -2.58
CA GLN A 88 -11.67 9.87 -3.54
C GLN A 88 -12.29 8.74 -4.37
N THR A 89 -11.44 7.86 -4.88
CA THR A 89 -11.82 6.74 -5.75
C THR A 89 -11.20 5.45 -5.24
N CYS A 90 -11.99 4.39 -5.17
CA CYS A 90 -11.53 3.05 -4.81
C CYS A 90 -12.13 1.96 -5.69
N VAL A 91 -11.29 0.98 -6.01
CA VAL A 91 -11.73 -0.31 -6.54
C VAL A 91 -11.21 -1.39 -5.61
N LEU A 92 -12.13 -2.21 -5.11
CA LEU A 92 -11.86 -3.26 -4.13
C LEU A 92 -12.23 -4.63 -4.70
N PHE A 93 -11.35 -5.59 -4.56
CA PHE A 93 -11.59 -7.00 -4.88
C PHE A 93 -11.37 -7.86 -3.64
N GLN A 94 -12.34 -8.68 -3.27
CA GLN A 94 -12.24 -9.66 -2.17
C GLN A 94 -11.77 -9.02 -0.85
N VAL A 95 -12.64 -8.22 -0.24
CA VAL A 95 -12.36 -7.57 1.05
C VAL A 95 -13.20 -8.21 2.15
N TYR A 96 -12.53 -8.71 3.19
CA TYR A 96 -13.19 -9.45 4.27
C TYR A 96 -13.82 -8.52 5.31
N SER A 97 -13.07 -7.51 5.77
CA SER A 97 -13.55 -6.50 6.70
C SER A 97 -13.07 -5.12 6.27
N PHE A 98 -13.98 -4.15 6.23
CA PHE A 98 -13.63 -2.78 5.85
C PHE A 98 -14.44 -1.72 6.57
N LEU A 99 -13.78 -0.60 6.82
CA LEU A 99 -14.40 0.70 7.10
C LEU A 99 -13.78 1.69 6.13
N GLN A 100 -14.61 2.27 5.26
CA GLN A 100 -14.13 3.18 4.23
C GLN A 100 -14.99 4.43 4.13
N THR A 101 -14.31 5.55 3.89
CA THR A 101 -14.94 6.77 3.39
C THR A 101 -14.41 7.06 2.00
N SER A 102 -15.32 7.15 1.02
CA SER A 102 -14.93 7.48 -0.35
C SER A 102 -16.01 8.23 -1.11
N GLN A 103 -15.61 9.09 -2.05
CA GLN A 103 -16.57 9.71 -2.98
C GLN A 103 -17.13 8.67 -3.95
N THR A 104 -16.28 7.76 -4.43
CA THR A 104 -16.66 6.69 -5.35
C THR A 104 -15.96 5.39 -4.94
N CYS A 105 -16.72 4.31 -4.81
CA CYS A 105 -16.16 2.98 -4.58
C CYS A 105 -16.87 1.92 -5.41
N VAL A 106 -16.08 0.99 -5.95
CA VAL A 106 -16.57 -0.21 -6.60
C VAL A 106 -16.04 -1.42 -5.84
N LEU A 107 -16.94 -2.28 -5.38
CA LEU A 107 -16.62 -3.52 -4.66
C LEU A 107 -16.96 -4.73 -5.54
N PHE A 108 -15.96 -5.55 -5.80
CA PHE A 108 -16.07 -6.87 -6.42
C PHE A 108 -15.87 -7.92 -5.33
N GLN A 109 -16.90 -8.73 -5.08
CA GLN A 109 -16.84 -9.84 -4.13
C GLN A 109 -16.37 -11.12 -4.81
#